data_AF-A0A352XEI1-F1
#
_entry.id   AF-A0A352XEI1-F1
#
_cell.length_a   1.000
_cell.length_b   1.000
_cell.length_c   1.000
_cell.angle_alpha   90.00
_cell.angle_beta   90.00
_cell.angle_gamma   90.00
#
_symmetry.space_group_name_H-M   'P 1'
#
loop_
_entity.id
_entity.type
_entity.pdbx_description
1 polymer ?
#
loop_
_entity_poly.entity_id
_entity_poly.type
_entity_poly.pdbx_seq_one_letter_code
_entity_poly.pdbx_strand_id
1 'polypeptide(L)'
;MLNYNLPRHLPSAEELPDSDETPVDNELQDLIPGLLKSILLILWADRMDWFFGIDMAIYYHPDKPAIVPDGFLSLGVERFYDEE
;
A
#
# COMPACT_ATOMS: atom_id res chain seq x y z
N MET A 1 17.70 26.90 13.80
CA MET A 1 16.24 26.84 14.05
C MET A 1 15.54 27.45 12.85
N LEU A 2 14.59 26.75 12.24
CA LEU A 2 13.77 27.30 11.16
C LEU A 2 12.82 28.35 11.76
N ASN A 3 12.90 29.60 11.31
CA ASN A 3 11.95 30.64 11.70
C ASN A 3 10.68 30.50 10.85
N TYR A 4 9.62 29.91 11.42
CA TYR A 4 8.31 29.87 10.78
C TYR A 4 7.56 31.18 11.02
N ASN A 5 7.56 32.07 10.04
CA ASN A 5 6.57 33.15 9.96
C ASN A 5 5.30 32.56 9.34
N LEU A 6 4.37 32.07 10.18
CA LEU A 6 3.08 31.57 9.72
C LEU A 6 2.27 32.70 9.06
N PRO A 7 1.82 32.55 7.81
CA PRO A 7 0.89 33.49 7.20
C PRO A 7 -0.38 33.62 8.05
N ARG A 8 -1.01 34.80 8.08
CA ARG A 8 -2.29 35.04 8.79
C ARG A 8 -3.49 34.35 8.14
N HIS A 9 -3.29 33.63 7.04
CA HIS A 9 -4.29 32.86 6.31
C HIS A 9 -3.78 31.43 6.10
N LEU A 10 -4.71 30.49 5.90
CA LEU A 10 -4.36 29.16 5.43
C LEU A 10 -3.69 29.26 4.04
N PRO A 11 -2.72 28.40 3.72
CA PRO A 11 -2.11 28.38 2.38
C PRO A 11 -3.18 28.15 1.32
N SER A 12 -3.09 28.88 0.21
CA SER A 12 -3.89 28.61 -0.98
C SER A 12 -3.47 27.28 -1.61
N ALA A 13 -4.31 26.72 -2.48
CA ALA A 13 -3.98 25.46 -3.17
C ALA A 13 -2.65 25.53 -3.96
N GLU A 14 -2.30 26.71 -4.49
CA GLU A 14 -1.04 26.97 -5.20
C GLU A 14 0.17 27.12 -4.26
N GLU A 15 -0.06 27.38 -2.97
CA GLU A 15 0.97 27.55 -1.92
C GLU A 15 1.18 26.28 -1.10
N LEU A 16 0.27 25.30 -1.22
CA LEU A 16 0.52 23.96 -0.71
C LEU A 16 1.76 23.41 -1.45
N PRO A 17 2.59 22.60 -0.78
CA PRO A 17 3.64 21.86 -1.47
C PRO A 17 2.97 21.13 -2.62
N ASP A 18 3.20 21.63 -3.83
CA ASP A 18 2.70 21.02 -5.04
C ASP A 18 3.20 19.59 -5.05
N SER A 19 2.30 18.69 -5.43
CA SER A 19 2.55 17.27 -5.57
C SER A 19 3.86 17.11 -6.33
N ASP A 20 4.68 16.13 -6.01
CA ASP A 20 5.90 15.83 -6.77
C ASP A 20 5.63 15.31 -8.20
N GLU A 21 4.44 15.61 -8.74
CA GLU A 21 3.84 15.13 -9.98
C GLU A 21 3.85 13.60 -10.11
N THR A 22 4.12 12.90 -9.01
CA THR A 22 3.89 11.46 -8.93
C THR A 22 2.39 11.25 -8.71
N PRO A 23 1.77 10.28 -9.40
CA PRO A 23 0.39 9.91 -9.11
C PRO A 23 0.30 9.54 -7.63
N VAL A 24 -0.41 10.36 -6.85
CA VAL A 24 -0.73 10.04 -5.46
C VAL A 24 -1.85 9.02 -5.46
N ASP A 25 -1.76 8.05 -4.53
CA ASP A 25 -2.82 7.09 -4.35
C ASP A 25 -4.13 7.82 -4.03
N ASN A 26 -5.18 7.49 -4.77
CA ASN A 26 -6.51 7.99 -4.45
C ASN A 26 -7.26 6.94 -3.63
N GLU A 27 -8.34 7.37 -2.95
CA GLU A 27 -9.12 6.49 -2.06
C GLU A 27 -9.60 5.20 -2.75
N LEU A 28 -9.83 5.20 -4.08
CA LEU A 28 -10.22 3.98 -4.79
C LEU A 28 -9.08 2.97 -4.89
N GLN A 29 -7.83 3.44 -4.99
CA GLN A 29 -6.66 2.57 -5.03
C GLN A 29 -6.44 1.85 -3.69
N ASP A 30 -6.89 2.42 -2.57
CA ASP A 30 -6.94 1.74 -1.27
C ASP A 30 -8.17 0.81 -1.15
N LEU A 31 -9.35 1.30 -1.54
CA LEU A 31 -10.62 0.61 -1.32
C LEU A 31 -10.76 -0.68 -2.14
N ILE A 32 -10.28 -0.69 -3.39
CA ILE A 32 -10.39 -1.84 -4.29
C ILE A 32 -9.64 -3.07 -3.77
N PRO A 33 -8.32 -3.01 -3.46
CA PRO A 33 -7.60 -4.16 -2.94
C PRO A 33 -8.10 -4.56 -1.55
N GLY A 34 -8.54 -3.61 -0.71
CA GLY A 34 -9.19 -3.90 0.57
C GLY A 34 -10.50 -4.69 0.42
N LEU A 35 -11.36 -4.31 -0.52
CA LEU A 35 -12.59 -5.03 -0.83
C LEU A 35 -12.30 -6.43 -1.38
N LEU A 36 -11.34 -6.55 -2.30
CA LEU A 36 -10.93 -7.85 -2.84
C LEU A 36 -10.41 -8.79 -1.74
N LYS A 37 -9.55 -8.29 -0.85
CA LYS A 37 -9.06 -9.05 0.31
C LYS A 37 -10.21 -9.56 1.17
N SER A 38 -11.21 -8.72 1.41
CA SER A 38 -12.40 -9.07 2.20
C SER A 38 -13.22 -10.18 1.53
N ILE A 39 -13.42 -10.09 0.21
CA ILE A 39 -14.11 -11.13 -0.57
C ILE A 39 -13.34 -12.45 -0.52
N LEU A 40 -12.01 -12.42 -0.67
CA LEU A 40 -11.16 -13.60 -0.59
C LEU A 40 -11.25 -14.25 0.80
N LEU A 41 -11.20 -13.47 1.88
CA LEU A 41 -11.36 -13.98 3.25
C LEU A 41 -12.70 -14.72 3.45
N ILE A 42 -13.77 -14.25 2.82
CA ILE A 42 -15.10 -14.88 2.89
C ILE A 42 -15.11 -16.17 2.07
N LEU A 43 -14.66 -16.13 0.82
CA LEU A 43 -14.72 -17.28 -0.10
C LEU A 43 -13.75 -18.39 0.30
N TRP A 44 -12.62 -18.04 0.92
CA TRP A 44 -11.51 -18.93 1.25
C TRP A 44 -11.28 -19.03 2.76
N ALA A 45 -12.36 -18.95 3.56
CA ALA A 45 -12.30 -19.01 5.01
C ALA A 45 -11.58 -20.26 5.55
N ASP A 46 -11.76 -21.41 4.91
CA ASP A 46 -11.13 -22.69 5.29
C ASP A 46 -9.78 -22.94 4.59
N ARG A 47 -9.37 -22.06 3.67
CA ARG A 47 -8.14 -22.21 2.90
C ARG A 47 -7.03 -21.38 3.55
N MET A 48 -5.91 -22.05 3.87
CA MET A 48 -4.82 -21.44 4.64
C MET A 48 -3.54 -21.20 3.83
N ASP A 49 -3.45 -21.76 2.61
CA ASP A 49 -2.27 -21.72 1.72
C ASP A 49 -2.25 -20.49 0.79
N TRP A 50 -2.60 -19.30 1.30
CA TRP A 50 -2.61 -18.10 0.47
C TRP A 50 -2.28 -16.83 1.25
N PHE A 51 -1.76 -15.85 0.52
CA PHE A 51 -1.40 -14.54 1.01
C PHE A 51 -1.85 -13.46 0.02
N PHE A 52 -2.52 -12.42 0.53
CA PHE A 52 -2.85 -11.23 -0.26
C PHE A 52 -2.19 -10.00 0.36
N GLY A 53 -1.20 -9.47 -0.36
CA GLY A 53 -0.46 -8.26 0.01
C GLY A 53 -1.05 -7.03 -0.68
N ILE A 54 -1.02 -5.89 0.02
CA ILE A 54 -1.46 -4.57 -0.44
C ILE A 54 -0.30 -3.62 -0.13
N ASP A 55 0.07 -2.76 -1.09
CA ASP A 55 1.18 -1.78 -0.99
C ASP A 55 2.50 -2.39 -0.51
N MET A 56 2.77 -3.63 -0.92
CA MET A 56 3.91 -4.40 -0.45
C MET A 56 4.97 -4.55 -1.54
N ALA A 57 6.19 -4.15 -1.20
CA ALA A 57 7.36 -4.29 -2.06
C ALA A 57 7.71 -5.77 -2.34
N ILE A 58 7.81 -6.11 -3.63
CA ILE A 58 8.25 -7.42 -4.12
C ILE A 58 9.65 -7.28 -4.71
N TYR A 59 10.62 -7.97 -4.11
CA TYR A 59 11.99 -8.08 -4.60
C TYR A 59 12.16 -9.39 -5.37
N TYR A 60 12.27 -9.31 -6.69
CA TYR A 60 12.46 -10.49 -7.55
C TYR A 60 13.92 -10.64 -8.05
N HIS A 61 14.74 -9.61 -7.89
CA HIS A 61 16.14 -9.61 -8.29
C HIS A 61 16.94 -8.69 -7.34
N PRO A 62 18.09 -9.13 -6.82
CA PRO A 62 18.84 -8.37 -5.81
C PRO A 62 19.29 -6.99 -6.31
N ASP A 63 19.65 -6.90 -7.59
CA ASP A 63 20.16 -5.65 -8.19
C ASP A 63 19.07 -4.77 -8.82
N LYS A 64 17.79 -5.11 -8.68
CA LYS A 64 16.68 -4.32 -9.25
C LYS A 64 15.84 -3.71 -8.14
N PRO A 65 15.26 -2.51 -8.38
CA PRO A 65 14.32 -1.93 -7.43
C PRO A 65 13.12 -2.87 -7.22
N ALA A 66 12.54 -2.80 -6.03
CA ALA A 66 11.30 -3.51 -5.74
C ALA A 66 10.17 -3.01 -6.64
N ILE A 67 9.24 -3.92 -6.91
CA ILE A 67 7.94 -3.58 -7.52
C ILE A 67 6.95 -3.42 -6.38
N VAL A 68 6.20 -2.32 -6.36
CA VAL A 68 5.13 -2.08 -5.38
C VAL A 68 3.80 -2.07 -6.13
N PRO A 69 3.07 -3.19 -6.18
CA PRO A 69 1.73 -3.22 -6.77
C PRO A 69 0.67 -2.81 -5.75
N ASP A 70 -0.45 -2.26 -6.22
CA ASP A 70 -1.66 -1.97 -5.42
C ASP A 70 -2.17 -3.22 -4.68
N GLY A 71 -1.96 -4.41 -5.27
CA GLY A 71 -2.17 -5.67 -4.57
C GLY A 71 -1.71 -6.88 -5.37
N PHE A 72 -1.38 -7.96 -4.66
CA PHE A 72 -1.03 -9.24 -5.28
C PHE A 72 -1.54 -10.42 -4.46
N LEU A 73 -1.89 -11.49 -5.16
CA LEU A 73 -2.29 -12.76 -4.57
C LEU A 73 -1.20 -13.82 -4.80
N SER A 74 -0.70 -14.40 -3.72
CA SER A 74 0.17 -15.56 -3.76
C SER A 74 -0.57 -16.80 -3.23
N LEU A 75 -0.40 -17.93 -3.91
CA LEU A 75 -1.03 -19.21 -3.60
C LEU A 75 0.05 -20.25 -3.26
N GLY A 76 -0.31 -21.26 -2.46
CA GLY A 76 0.64 -22.25 -1.96
C GLY A 76 1.60 -21.69 -0.92
N VAL A 77 1.28 -20.55 -0.30
CA VAL A 77 2.10 -19.95 0.76
C VAL A 77 1.70 -20.58 2.07
N GLU A 78 2.57 -21.39 2.66
CA GLU A 78 2.36 -21.93 4.00
C GLU A 78 2.43 -20.83 5.05
N ARG A 79 1.51 -20.88 6.02
CA ARG A 79 1.54 -20.00 7.18
C ARG A 79 2.42 -20.65 8.25
N PHE A 80 3.51 -19.99 8.58
CA PHE A 80 4.33 -20.36 9.73
C PHE A 80 3.72 -19.74 10.98
N TYR A 81 3.32 -20.58 11.94
CA TYR A 81 2.71 -20.17 13.20
C TYR A 81 3.66 -20.28 14.39
N ASP A 82 4.83 -20.88 14.19
CA ASP A 82 5.78 -21.16 15.26
C ASP A 82 6.94 -20.15 15.23
N GLU A 83 7.04 -19.35 16.28
CA GLU A 83 8.31 -18.82 16.77
C GLU A 83 8.94 -19.89 17.67
N GLU A 84 9.68 -20.85 17.10
CA GLU A 84 10.72 -21.59 17.85
C GLU A 84 12.12 -21.14 17.40
#